data_AF-A0A8R1WYV1-F1
#
_entry.id   AF-A0A8R1WYV1-F1
#
_cell.length_a   1.000
_cell.length_b   1.000
_cell.length_c   1.000
_cell.angle_alpha   90.00
_cell.angle_beta   90.00
_cell.angle_gamma   90.00
#
_symmetry.space_group_name_H-M   'P 1'
#
loop_
_entity.id
_entity.type
_entity.pdbx_description
1 polymer ?
#
loop_
_entity_poly.entity_id
_entity_poly.type
_entity_poly.pdbx_seq_one_letter_code
_entity_poly.pdbx_strand_id
1 'polypeptide(L)' 'MQCLGINDELMPLGRILAKLPIEPQIGRMMVLGNILMLGDALSTMAAICSNITDIFVFDHKMTPAQRAFSGNRCSDNLG' A
#
# COMPACT_ATOMS: atom_id res chain seq x y z
N MET A 1 13.44 2.56 8.07
CA MET A 1 12.91 1.21 7.79
C MET A 1 13.91 0.20 8.35
N GLN A 2 13.51 -0.74 9.21
CA GLN A 2 14.44 -1.70 9.87
C GLN A 2 14.74 -2.89 8.95
N CYS A 3 15.28 -2.62 7.76
CA CYS A 3 15.68 -3.66 6.80
C CYS A 3 17.13 -4.13 7.01
N LEU A 4 17.94 -3.29 7.65
CA LEU A 4 19.33 -3.54 8.00
C LEU A 4 19.48 -3.56 9.52
N GLY A 5 20.31 -4.47 10.02
CA GLY A 5 20.69 -4.55 11.42
C GLY A 5 21.74 -3.50 11.80
N ILE A 6 22.17 -3.51 13.05
CA ILE A 6 23.19 -2.58 13.59
C ILE A 6 24.53 -2.68 12.83
N ASN A 7 24.81 -3.83 12.21
CA ASN A 7 26.02 -4.10 11.44
C ASN A 7 25.80 -4.04 9.91
N ASP A 8 24.75 -3.36 9.43
CA ASP A 8 24.33 -3.34 8.02
C ASP A 8 23.98 -4.71 7.42
N GLU A 9 23.82 -5.73 8.26
CA GLU A 9 23.38 -7.06 7.86
C GLU A 9 21.90 -7.09 7.48
N LEU A 10 21.54 -7.81 6.41
CA LEU A 10 20.16 -7.87 5.92
C LEU A 10 19.30 -8.69 6.88
N MET A 11 18.36 -8.01 7.55
CA MET A 11 17.42 -8.66 8.46
C MET A 11 16.46 -9.60 7.69
N PRO A 12 15.84 -10.61 8.34
CA PRO A 12 14.89 -11.51 7.68
C PRO A 12 13.76 -10.79 6.93
N LEU A 13 13.25 -9.68 7.50
CA LEU A 13 12.29 -8.81 6.83
C LEU A 13 12.88 -8.18 5.55
N GLY A 14 14.11 -7.65 5.63
CA GLY A 14 14.83 -7.09 4.48
C GLY A 14 15.04 -8.12 3.36
N ARG A 15 15.28 -9.40 3.71
CA ARG A 15 15.43 -10.49 2.72
C ARG A 15 14.14 -10.80 1.98
N ILE A 16 12.99 -10.70 2.64
CA ILE A 16 11.67 -10.87 2.00
C ILE A 16 11.40 -9.68 1.07
N LEU A 17 11.61 -8.46 1.57
CA LEU A 17 11.36 -7.24 0.79
C LEU A 17 12.26 -7.15 -0.45
N ALA A 18 13.51 -7.58 -0.36
CA ALA A 18 14.45 -7.59 -1.49
C ALA A 18 14.02 -8.52 -2.65
N LYS A 19 13.08 -9.44 -2.42
CA LYS A 19 12.55 -10.35 -3.45
C LYS A 19 11.30 -9.83 -4.15
N LEU A 20 10.67 -8.76 -3.64
CA LEU A 20 9.40 -8.27 -4.14
C LEU A 20 9.63 -7.11 -5.15
N PRO A 21 8.90 -7.08 -6.28
CA PRO A 21 9.02 -6.01 -7.28
C PRO A 21 8.17 -4.78 -6.90
N ILE A 22 8.32 -4.28 -5.67
CA ILE A 22 7.56 -3.15 -5.14
C ILE A 22 8.47 -2.32 -4.23
N GLU A 23 8.07 -1.08 -3.95
CA GLU A 23 8.79 -0.27 -2.97
C GLU A 23 8.78 -0.96 -1.59
N PRO A 24 9.92 -1.02 -0.88
CA PRO A 24 10.01 -1.74 0.40
C PRO A 24 9.06 -1.18 1.47
N GLN A 25 8.55 0.05 1.30
CA GLN A 25 7.50 0.64 2.15
C GLN A 25 6.18 -0.12 2.03
N ILE A 26 5.75 -0.36 0.79
CA ILE A 26 4.54 -1.10 0.45
C ILE A 26 4.72 -2.59 0.80
N GLY A 27 5.91 -3.15 0.55
CA GLY A 27 6.20 -4.53 0.92
C GLY A 27 6.11 -4.77 2.43
N ARG A 28 6.57 -3.83 3.26
CA ARG A 28 6.43 -3.94 4.72
C ARG A 28 4.97 -3.92 5.15
N MET A 29 4.16 -3.07 4.52
CA MET A 29 2.72 -3.02 4.74
C MET A 29 2.06 -4.37 4.40
N MET A 30 2.42 -5.01 3.28
CA MET A 30 1.88 -6.32 2.93
C MET A 30 2.27 -7.43 3.92
N VAL A 31 3.51 -7.43 4.42
CA VAL A 31 3.95 -8.40 5.45
C VAL A 31 3.11 -8.25 6.72
N LEU A 32 2.88 -7.02 7.19
CA LEU A 32 1.98 -6.75 8.33
C LEU A 32 0.54 -7.14 8.02
N GLY A 33 0.08 -6.90 6.79
CA GLY A 33 -1.25 -7.25 6.33
C GLY A 33 -1.56 -8.73 6.40
N ASN A 34 -0.62 -9.58 5.98
CA ASN A 34 -0.77 -11.02 6.10
C ASN A 34 -0.78 -11.50 7.56
N ILE A 35 0.00 -10.87 8.44
CA ILE A 35 -0.02 -11.20 9.89
C ILE A 35 -1.39 -10.85 10.49
N LEU A 36 -1.99 -9.74 10.08
CA LEU A 36 -3.29 -9.27 10.57
C LEU A 36 -4.50 -9.89 9.82
N MET A 37 -4.27 -10.82 8.89
CA MET A 37 -5.31 -11.40 8.03
C MET A 37 -6.10 -10.36 7.19
N LEU A 38 -5.43 -9.26 6.83
CA LEU A 38 -5.94 -8.18 5.98
C LEU A 38 -5.26 -8.16 4.59
N GLY A 39 -4.75 -9.31 4.15
CA GLY A 39 -3.94 -9.44 2.93
C GLY A 39 -4.66 -8.95 1.67
N ASP A 40 -5.94 -9.27 1.50
CA ASP A 40 -6.69 -8.91 0.29
C ASP A 40 -6.91 -7.40 0.16
N ALA A 41 -7.35 -6.75 1.24
CA ALA A 41 -7.54 -5.30 1.26
C ALA A 41 -6.21 -4.55 1.05
N LEU A 42 -5.15 -5.02 1.71
CA LEU A 42 -3.83 -4.39 1.60
C LEU A 42 -3.14 -4.67 0.27
N SER A 43 -3.43 -5.79 -0.39
CA SER A 43 -2.97 -6.06 -1.77
C SER A 43 -3.58 -5.07 -2.76
N THR A 44 -4.88 -4.78 -2.60
CA THR A 44 -5.57 -3.75 -3.41
C THR A 44 -4.96 -2.37 -3.18
N MET A 45 -4.74 -2.00 -1.90
CA MET A 45 -4.05 -0.75 -1.58
C MET A 45 -2.62 -0.71 -2.13
N ALA A 46 -1.88 -1.82 -2.05
CA ALA A 46 -0.52 -1.93 -2.59
C ALA A 46 -0.48 -1.74 -4.11
N ALA A 47 -1.45 -2.30 -4.83
CA ALA A 47 -1.58 -2.13 -6.28
C ALA A 47 -1.86 -0.66 -6.65
N ILE A 48 -2.76 -0.01 -5.91
CA ILE A 48 -3.06 1.42 -6.10
C ILE A 48 -1.81 2.27 -5.84
N CYS A 49 -1.11 2.04 -4.73
CA CYS A 49 0.08 2.81 -4.38
C CYS A 49 1.26 2.58 -5.34
N SER A 50 1.33 1.42 -5.99
CA SER A 50 2.41 1.10 -6.94
C SER A 50 2.15 1.66 -8.35
N ASN A 51 0.90 2.03 -8.65
CA ASN A 51 0.51 2.60 -9.92
C ASN A 51 0.41 4.13 -9.83
N ILE A 52 0.80 4.81 -10.90
CA ILE A 52 0.76 6.29 -11.01
C ILE A 52 -0.64 6.76 -11.46
N THR A 53 -1.51 5.84 -11.85
CA THR A 53 -2.83 6.14 -12.42
C THR A 53 -3.88 6.34 -11.34
N ASP A 54 -4.61 7.44 -11.43
CA ASP A 54 -5.81 7.65 -10.63
C ASP A 54 -6.87 6.59 -10.94
N ILE A 55 -7.54 6.09 -9.89
CA ILE A 55 -8.66 5.14 -9.99
C ILE A 55 -9.84 5.79 -10.71
N PHE A 56 -10.02 7.09 -10.51
CA PHE A 56 -11.10 7.88 -11.07
C PHE A 56 -10.59 8.80 -12.17
N VAL A 57 -11.26 8.76 -13.32
CA VAL A 57 -11.05 9.77 -14.37
C VAL A 57 -11.88 11.00 -14.03
N PHE A 58 -11.22 12.15 -13.90
CA PHE A 58 -11.87 13.46 -13.73
C PHE A 58 -10.95 14.56 -14.27
N ASP A 59 -11.56 15.67 -14.72
CA ASP A 59 -10.82 16.77 -15.36
C ASP A 59 -10.19 17.71 -14.32
N HIS A 60 -11.00 18.22 -13.38
CA HIS A 60 -10.54 19.20 -12.37
C HIS A 60 -10.99 18.90 -10.93
N LYS A 61 -12.10 18.17 -10.74
CA LYS A 61 -12.65 17.90 -9.41
C LYS A 61 -13.46 16.60 -9.41
N MET A 62 -13.24 15.78 -8.38
CA MET A 62 -14.05 14.58 -8.15
C MET A 62 -15.53 14.94 -7.95
N THR A 63 -16.39 14.19 -8.63
CA THR A 63 -17.85 14.32 -8.53
C THR A 63 -18.34 13.94 -7.12
N PRO A 64 -19.51 14.44 -6.68
CA PRO A 64 -20.10 14.03 -5.40
C PRO A 64 -20.28 12.51 -5.27
N ALA A 65 -20.57 11.81 -6.37
CA ALA A 65 -20.68 10.36 -6.39
C ALA A 65 -19.33 9.66 -6.13
N GLN A 66 -18.23 10.15 -6.74
CA GLN A 66 -16.88 9.64 -6.47
C GLN A 66 -16.44 9.92 -5.03
N ARG A 67 -16.84 11.06 -4.44
CA ARG A 67 -16.55 11.37 -3.03
C ARG A 67 -17.33 10.48 -2.06
N ALA A 68 -18.57 10.14 -2.43
CA ALA A 68 -19.40 9.24 -1.63
C ALA A 68 -18.81 7.82 -1.53
N PHE A 69 -17.90 7.45 -2.44
CA PHE A 69 -17.20 6.16 -2.40
C PHE A 69 -16.41 5.96 -1.09
N SER A 70 -15.67 6.98 -0.62
CA SER A 70 -14.99 6.94 0.68
C SER A 70 -15.94 6.94 1.89
N GLY A 71 -17.21 7.27 1.69
CA GLY A 71 -18.19 7.41 2.77
C GLY A 71 -17.70 8.36 3.87
N ASN A 72 -17.68 7.88 5.11
CA ASN A 72 -17.14 8.62 6.27
C ASN A 72 -15.69 8.24 6.63
N ARG A 73 -14.99 7.47 5.77
CA ARG A 73 -13.67 6.92 6.08
C ARG A 73 -12.51 7.88 5.81
N CYS A 74 -12.79 9.05 5.22
CA CYS A 74 -11.80 10.11 4.91
C CYS A 74 -10.47 9.57 4.37
N SER A 75 -10.54 8.53 3.54
CA SER A 75 -9.38 7.81 3.02
C SER A 75 -9.62 7.46 1.56
N ASP A 76 -8.65 7.78 0.72
CA ASP A 76 -8.74 7.56 -0.72
C ASP A 76 -8.49 6.09 -1.08
N ASN A 77 -7.71 5.38 -0.26
CA ASN A 77 -7.30 4.00 -0.48
C ASN A 77 -8.34 2.95 -0.01
N LEU A 78 -9.24 3.33 0.91
CA LEU A 78 -10.29 2.47 1.48
C LEU A 78 -11.68 2.83 0.91
N GLY A 79 -11.71 3.64 -0.15
CA GLY A 79 -12.91 3.96 -0.90
C GLY A 79 -13.63 2.70 -1.35
#